data_AF-A0A081FZL2-F1
#
_entry.id   AF-A0A081FZL2-F1
#
_cell.length_a   1.000
_cell.length_b   1.000
_cell.length_c   1.000
_cell.angle_alpha   90.00
_cell.angle_beta   90.00
_cell.angle_gamma   90.00
#
_symmetry.space_group_name_H-M   'P 1'
#
loop_
_entity.id
_entity.type
_entity.pdbx_description
1 polymer ?
#
loop_
_entity_poly.entity_id
_entity_poly.type
_entity_poly.pdbx_seq_one_letter_code
_entity_poly.pdbx_strand_id
1 'polypeptide(L)'
;MLKNLATWVERTLEAISVGLIASMTFVIVYGVVMRKLGASLIWYDEVASVLLVWITYYGAATATIKRAQLGFSGLLYSLKGSLRLAAFWLSELIVLGFFALVAWYGAVVLEFFAGETMISLPWVPTLLTHSVIPLGAALIVLAELLSLPRALADLAAGRSADQAELEEYAEEAGLSDQLFGSKHQAFQPAGAKS
;
A
#
# COMPACT_ATOMS: atom_id res chain seq x y z
N MET A 1 6.99 -17.05 12.04
CA MET A 1 6.96 -17.28 10.58
C MET A 1 6.14 -16.23 9.85
N LEU A 2 4.85 -16.01 10.17
CA LEU A 2 4.01 -14.99 9.51
C LEU A 2 4.58 -13.56 9.55
N LYS A 3 5.14 -13.13 10.70
CA LYS A 3 5.79 -11.81 10.82
C LYS A 3 6.96 -11.65 9.85
N ASN A 4 7.81 -12.67 9.75
CA ASN A 4 8.97 -12.66 8.86
C ASN A 4 8.52 -12.63 7.38
N LEU A 5 7.45 -13.35 7.05
CA LEU A 5 6.88 -13.33 5.69
C LEU A 5 6.32 -11.94 5.35
N ALA A 6 5.54 -11.33 6.24
CA ALA A 6 4.98 -10.01 6.02
C ALA A 6 6.08 -8.96 5.81
N THR A 7 7.12 -8.94 6.64
CA THR A 7 8.25 -8.02 6.49
C THR A 7 9.05 -8.28 5.21
N TRP A 8 9.18 -9.54 4.79
CA TRP A 8 9.85 -9.87 3.54
C TRP A 8 9.05 -9.41 2.32
N VAL A 9 7.73 -9.64 2.32
CA VAL A 9 6.81 -9.16 1.28
C VAL A 9 6.85 -7.64 1.22
N GLU A 10 6.75 -6.96 2.36
CA GLU A 10 6.82 -5.49 2.46
C GLU A 10 8.10 -4.93 1.82
N ARG A 11 9.27 -5.46 2.20
CA ARG A 11 10.56 -5.03 1.64
C ARG A 11 10.67 -5.31 0.15
N THR A 12 10.12 -6.43 -0.31
CA THR A 12 10.14 -6.80 -1.73
C THR A 12 9.26 -5.85 -2.54
N LEU A 13 8.05 -5.56 -2.06
CA LEU A 13 7.14 -4.60 -2.68
C LEU A 13 7.78 -3.21 -2.75
N GLU A 14 8.37 -2.74 -1.66
CA GLU A 14 9.05 -1.44 -1.61
C GLU A 14 10.23 -1.36 -2.59
N ALA A 15 11.07 -2.40 -2.62
CA ALA A 15 12.19 -2.47 -3.57
C ALA A 15 11.71 -2.46 -5.03
N ILE A 16 10.64 -3.18 -5.35
CA ILE A 16 10.04 -3.19 -6.69
C ILE A 16 9.46 -1.81 -7.03
N SER A 17 8.71 -1.18 -6.11
CA SER A 17 8.15 0.16 -6.32
C SER A 17 9.24 1.20 -6.58
N VAL A 18 10.34 1.18 -5.82
CA VAL A 18 11.48 2.08 -6.04
C VAL A 18 12.13 1.80 -7.41
N GLY A 19 12.32 0.53 -7.76
CA GLY A 19 12.85 0.14 -9.07
C GLY A 19 11.96 0.59 -10.23
N LEU A 20 10.64 0.49 -10.09
CA LEU A 20 9.67 0.94 -11.10
C LEU A 20 9.70 2.45 -11.28
N ILE A 21 9.74 3.22 -10.18
CA ILE A 21 9.85 4.68 -10.22
C ILE A 21 11.16 5.09 -10.91
N ALA A 22 12.29 4.50 -10.52
CA ALA A 22 13.59 4.78 -11.14
C ALA A 22 13.59 4.45 -12.64
N SER A 23 12.97 3.33 -13.02
CA SER A 23 12.83 2.92 -14.42
C SER A 23 11.96 3.90 -15.22
N MET A 24 10.82 4.32 -14.67
CA MET A 24 9.95 5.31 -15.31
C MET A 24 10.67 6.65 -15.49
N THR A 25 11.35 7.13 -14.45
CA THR A 25 12.16 8.35 -14.53
C THR A 25 13.21 8.24 -15.62
N PHE A 26 13.93 7.12 -15.70
CA PHE A 26 14.92 6.88 -16.74
C PHE A 26 14.31 6.93 -18.14
N VAL A 27 13.19 6.23 -18.37
CA VAL A 27 12.49 6.21 -19.68
C VAL A 27 12.05 7.60 -20.09
N ILE A 28 11.48 8.39 -19.17
CA ILE A 28 11.03 9.76 -19.45
C ILE A 28 12.23 10.66 -19.78
N VAL A 29 13.29 10.64 -18.97
CA VAL A 29 14.50 11.44 -19.21
C VAL A 29 15.12 11.06 -20.56
N TYR A 30 15.23 9.77 -20.85
CA TYR A 30 15.74 9.27 -22.11
C TYR A 30 14.91 9.76 -23.31
N GLY A 31 13.58 9.65 -23.23
CA GLY A 31 12.66 10.14 -24.26
C GLY A 31 12.81 11.64 -24.51
N VAL A 32 12.95 12.43 -23.45
CA VAL A 32 13.16 13.90 -23.54
C VAL A 32 14.50 14.23 -24.19
N VAL A 33 15.60 13.54 -23.82
CA VAL A 33 16.92 13.75 -24.42
C VAL A 33 16.90 13.41 -25.91
N MET A 34 16.35 12.26 -26.29
CA MET A 34 16.24 11.86 -27.69
C MET A 34 15.40 12.86 -28.51
N ARG A 35 14.30 13.36 -27.93
CA ARG A 35 13.48 14.40 -28.56
C ARG A 35 14.27 15.69 -28.82
N LYS A 36 15.17 16.08 -27.91
CA LYS A 36 16.07 17.24 -28.12
C LYS A 36 17.11 17.01 -29.22
N LEU A 37 17.51 15.76 -29.44
CA LEU A 37 18.42 15.36 -30.52
C LEU A 37 17.72 15.17 -31.88
N GLY A 38 16.42 15.47 -31.97
CA GLY A 38 15.64 15.36 -33.20
C GLY A 38 15.05 13.98 -33.48
N ALA A 39 15.30 12.99 -32.60
CA ALA A 39 14.69 11.67 -32.68
C ALA A 39 13.45 11.61 -31.76
N SER A 40 12.25 11.69 -32.33
CA SER A 40 11.01 11.50 -31.57
C SER A 40 10.66 10.02 -31.52
N LEU A 41 11.00 9.35 -30.43
CA LEU A 41 10.57 7.97 -30.20
C LEU A 41 9.09 8.06 -29.79
N ILE A 42 8.19 7.36 -30.48
CA ILE A 42 6.75 7.36 -30.11
C ILE A 42 6.51 6.41 -28.93
N TRP A 43 7.33 5.36 -28.83
CA TRP A 43 7.15 4.28 -27.87
C TRP A 43 7.43 4.64 -26.40
N TYR A 44 8.20 5.70 -26.10
CA TYR A 44 8.52 6.02 -24.69
C TYR A 44 7.28 6.44 -23.91
N ASP A 45 6.32 7.10 -24.57
CA ASP A 45 5.08 7.56 -23.93
C ASP A 45 4.18 6.36 -23.58
N GLU A 46 4.08 5.37 -24.49
CA GLU A 46 3.41 4.10 -24.19
C GLU A 46 4.08 3.40 -23.02
N VAL A 47 5.41 3.23 -23.03
CA VAL A 47 6.12 2.53 -21.93
C VAL A 47 5.98 3.28 -20.61
N ALA A 48 6.05 4.61 -20.61
CA ALA A 48 5.85 5.43 -19.41
C ALA A 48 4.44 5.26 -18.85
N SER A 49 3.42 5.22 -19.71
CA SER A 49 2.04 4.98 -19.29
C SER A 49 1.87 3.58 -18.65
N VAL A 50 2.50 2.54 -19.22
CA VAL A 50 2.47 1.20 -18.65
C VAL A 50 3.18 1.18 -17.30
N LEU A 51 4.40 1.72 -17.21
CA LEU A 51 5.15 1.80 -15.96
C LEU A 51 4.37 2.55 -14.87
N LEU A 52 3.64 3.61 -15.22
CA LEU A 52 2.80 4.34 -14.27
C LEU A 52 1.69 3.45 -13.69
N VAL A 53 1.04 2.61 -14.50
CA VAL A 53 0.04 1.65 -14.00
C VAL A 53 0.68 0.64 -13.06
N TRP A 54 1.85 0.11 -13.41
CA TRP A 54 2.62 -0.79 -12.53
C TRP A 54 2.97 -0.12 -11.20
N ILE A 55 3.46 1.11 -11.22
CA ILE A 55 3.76 1.89 -10.00
C ILE A 55 2.51 2.08 -9.16
N THR A 56 1.37 2.37 -9.78
CA THR A 56 0.10 2.59 -9.07
C THR A 56 -0.33 1.35 -8.29
N TYR A 57 -0.30 0.17 -8.91
CA TYR A 57 -0.69 -1.08 -8.24
C TYR A 57 0.31 -1.53 -7.17
N TYR A 58 1.61 -1.46 -7.45
CA TYR A 58 2.64 -1.83 -6.47
C TYR A 58 2.72 -0.84 -5.31
N GLY A 59 2.52 0.45 -5.59
CA GLY A 59 2.38 1.51 -4.59
C GLY A 59 1.16 1.28 -3.70
N ALA A 60 0.01 0.94 -4.28
CA ALA A 60 -1.19 0.60 -3.53
C ALA A 60 -0.97 -0.64 -2.64
N ALA A 61 -0.36 -1.70 -3.16
CA ALA A 61 -0.05 -2.89 -2.37
C ALA A 61 0.91 -2.58 -1.19
N THR A 62 1.91 -1.72 -1.43
CA THR A 62 2.84 -1.25 -0.38
C THR A 62 2.13 -0.39 0.67
N ALA A 63 1.19 0.46 0.27
CA ALA A 63 0.38 1.24 1.19
C ALA A 63 -0.55 0.35 2.03
N THR A 64 -1.14 -0.68 1.40
CA THR A 64 -2.03 -1.64 2.06
C THR A 64 -1.30 -2.47 3.13
N ILE A 65 -0.11 -3.01 2.83
CA ILE A 65 0.63 -3.81 3.83
C ILE A 65 1.08 -2.96 5.03
N LYS A 66 1.37 -1.68 4.80
CA LYS A 66 1.70 -0.68 5.83
C LYS A 66 0.47 -0.09 6.53
N ARG A 67 -0.75 -0.41 6.05
CA ARG A 67 -2.02 0.21 6.49
C ARG A 67 -2.01 1.73 6.48
N ALA A 68 -1.33 2.33 5.50
CA ALA A 68 -1.19 3.78 5.35
C ALA A 68 -2.41 4.44 4.66
N GLN A 69 -3.58 3.79 4.72
CA GLN A 69 -4.83 4.29 4.13
C GLN A 69 -5.41 5.37 5.07
N LEU A 70 -4.86 6.57 5.00
CA LEU A 70 -5.12 7.69 5.93
C LEU A 70 -6.62 7.93 6.23
N GLY A 71 -7.53 7.71 5.27
CA GLY A 71 -8.95 8.01 5.43
C GLY A 71 -9.78 6.99 6.21
N PHE A 72 -9.35 5.72 6.26
CA PHE A 72 -10.22 4.66 6.75
C PHE A 72 -9.99 4.31 8.23
N SER A 73 -8.74 4.44 8.68
CA SER A 73 -8.37 4.30 10.09
C SER A 73 -9.10 5.34 10.96
N GLY A 74 -9.07 6.63 10.58
CA GLY A 74 -9.71 7.69 11.36
C GLY A 74 -11.22 7.49 11.58
N LEU A 75 -11.95 7.07 10.54
CA LEU A 75 -13.39 6.84 10.63
C LEU A 75 -13.74 5.63 11.51
N LEU A 76 -12.99 4.53 11.40
CA LEU A 76 -13.15 3.35 12.24
C LEU A 76 -12.96 3.66 13.73
N TYR A 77 -11.96 4.48 14.06
CA TYR A 77 -11.60 4.77 15.45
C TYR A 77 -12.54 5.77 16.14
N SER A 78 -13.36 6.50 15.38
CA SER A 78 -14.45 7.34 15.93
C SER A 78 -15.61 6.50 16.51
N LEU A 79 -15.75 5.24 16.09
CA LEU A 79 -16.82 4.34 16.54
C LEU A 79 -16.46 3.65 17.87
N LYS A 80 -17.44 3.51 18.77
CA LYS A 80 -17.26 2.88 20.09
C LYS A 80 -17.68 1.40 20.08
N GLY A 81 -16.93 0.57 20.81
CA GLY A 81 -17.34 -0.80 21.14
C GLY A 81 -17.49 -1.75 19.95
N SER A 82 -18.60 -2.49 19.90
CA SER A 82 -18.89 -3.51 18.87
C SER A 82 -19.06 -2.93 17.47
N LEU A 83 -19.47 -1.67 17.34
CA LEU A 83 -19.68 -1.00 16.06
C LEU A 83 -18.35 -0.77 15.32
N ARG A 84 -17.27 -0.53 16.07
CA ARG A 84 -15.90 -0.43 15.55
C ARG A 84 -15.42 -1.75 14.94
N LEU A 85 -15.71 -2.88 15.62
CA LEU A 85 -15.34 -4.20 15.13
C LEU A 85 -16.17 -4.59 13.89
N ALA A 86 -17.46 -4.26 13.88
CA ALA A 86 -18.32 -4.49 12.72
C ALA A 86 -17.87 -3.68 11.49
N ALA A 87 -17.56 -2.39 11.68
CA ALA A 87 -17.06 -1.54 10.61
C ALA A 87 -15.70 -2.01 10.08
N PHE A 88 -14.81 -2.50 10.96
CA PHE A 88 -13.53 -3.08 10.57
C PHE A 88 -13.75 -4.28 9.65
N TRP A 89 -14.51 -5.28 10.08
CA TRP A 89 -14.75 -6.46 9.24
C TRP A 89 -15.50 -6.14 7.95
N LEU A 90 -16.46 -5.20 7.99
CA LEU A 90 -17.18 -4.77 6.79
C LEU A 90 -16.22 -4.21 5.74
N SER A 91 -15.29 -3.36 6.16
CA SER A 91 -14.32 -2.77 5.24
C SER A 91 -13.34 -3.77 4.67
N GLU A 92 -12.84 -4.69 5.49
CA GLU A 92 -11.91 -5.70 4.99
C GLU A 92 -12.60 -6.63 4.01
N LEU A 93 -13.88 -6.95 4.26
CA LEU A 93 -14.67 -7.72 3.32
C LEU A 93 -14.92 -6.95 2.01
N ILE A 94 -15.18 -5.65 2.07
CA ILE A 94 -15.36 -4.81 0.88
C ILE A 94 -14.07 -4.74 0.07
N VAL A 95 -12.93 -4.45 0.70
CA VAL A 95 -11.63 -4.34 0.03
C VAL A 95 -11.22 -5.69 -0.55
N LEU A 96 -11.26 -6.76 0.24
CA LEU A 96 -10.93 -8.11 -0.22
C LEU A 96 -11.87 -8.56 -1.34
N GLY A 97 -13.18 -8.35 -1.19
CA GLY A 97 -14.18 -8.73 -2.17
C GLY A 97 -14.01 -7.98 -3.49
N PHE A 98 -13.80 -6.66 -3.41
CA PHE A 98 -13.56 -5.82 -4.58
C PHE A 98 -12.31 -6.26 -5.33
N PHE A 99 -11.17 -6.37 -4.65
CA PHE A 99 -9.92 -6.73 -5.31
C PHE A 99 -9.88 -8.21 -5.75
N ALA A 100 -10.55 -9.12 -5.06
CA ALA A 100 -10.71 -10.49 -5.54
C ALA A 100 -11.52 -10.54 -6.85
N LEU A 101 -12.58 -9.74 -6.95
CA LEU A 101 -13.38 -9.62 -8.17
C LEU A 101 -12.54 -9.01 -9.30
N VAL A 102 -11.78 -7.93 -9.02
CA VAL A 102 -10.86 -7.33 -10.01
C VAL A 102 -9.80 -8.34 -10.46
N ALA A 103 -9.23 -9.13 -9.55
CA ALA A 103 -8.26 -10.17 -9.91
C ALA A 103 -8.88 -11.23 -10.82
N TRP A 104 -10.10 -11.67 -10.53
CA TRP A 104 -10.83 -12.65 -11.33
C TRP A 104 -11.16 -12.12 -12.72
N TYR A 105 -11.83 -10.97 -12.81
CA TYR A 105 -12.17 -10.36 -14.11
C TYR A 105 -10.91 -9.97 -14.89
N GLY A 106 -9.86 -9.50 -14.23
CA GLY A 106 -8.57 -9.21 -14.86
C GLY A 106 -7.96 -10.46 -15.51
N ALA A 107 -8.06 -11.63 -14.87
CA ALA A 107 -7.60 -12.89 -15.44
C ALA A 107 -8.44 -13.31 -16.67
N VAL A 108 -9.77 -13.17 -16.59
CA VAL A 108 -10.65 -13.45 -17.74
C VAL A 108 -10.35 -12.52 -18.92
N VAL A 109 -10.10 -11.24 -18.65
CA VAL A 109 -9.74 -10.26 -19.68
C VAL A 109 -8.41 -10.60 -20.35
N LEU A 110 -7.43 -11.11 -19.61
CA LEU A 110 -6.15 -11.53 -20.19
C LEU A 110 -6.30 -12.61 -21.26
N GLU A 111 -7.23 -13.55 -21.08
CA GLU A 111 -7.52 -14.59 -22.07
C GLU A 111 -8.10 -14.02 -23.37
N PHE A 112 -8.87 -12.92 -23.26
CA PHE A 112 -9.48 -12.26 -24.41
C PHE A 112 -8.46 -11.51 -25.27
N PHE A 113 -7.43 -10.95 -24.65
CA PHE A 113 -6.36 -10.20 -25.33
C PHE A 113 -5.14 -11.07 -25.68
N ALA A 114 -5.25 -12.40 -25.52
CA ALA A 114 -4.18 -13.32 -25.83
C ALA A 114 -3.84 -13.31 -27.33
N GLY A 115 -2.65 -12.82 -27.68
CA GLY A 115 -2.14 -12.75 -29.06
C GLY A 115 -1.99 -11.34 -29.64
N GLU A 116 -2.37 -10.30 -28.88
CA GLU A 116 -2.17 -8.91 -29.29
C GLU A 116 -0.79 -8.34 -28.88
N THR A 117 -0.31 -7.34 -29.62
CA THR A 117 0.97 -6.65 -29.39
C THR A 117 0.76 -5.14 -29.31
N MET A 118 1.66 -4.42 -28.63
CA MET A 118 1.52 -2.97 -28.48
C MET A 118 1.57 -2.27 -29.85
N ILE A 119 0.87 -1.14 -29.94
CA ILE A 119 0.79 -0.34 -31.17
C ILE A 119 2.18 0.22 -31.54
N SER A 120 2.93 0.75 -30.56
CA SER A 120 4.27 1.32 -30.83
C SER A 120 5.43 0.33 -30.63
N LEU A 121 5.22 -0.80 -29.95
CA LEU A 121 6.19 -1.90 -29.87
C LEU A 121 5.55 -3.24 -30.28
N PRO A 122 5.56 -3.56 -31.59
CA PRO A 122 4.98 -4.82 -32.09
C PRO A 122 5.67 -6.08 -31.54
N TRP A 123 6.87 -5.95 -30.98
CA TRP A 123 7.61 -7.06 -30.36
C TRP A 123 7.30 -7.23 -28.86
N VAL A 124 6.51 -6.33 -28.25
CA VAL A 124 6.09 -6.44 -26.85
C VAL A 124 4.62 -6.87 -26.79
N PRO A 125 4.32 -8.03 -26.18
CA PRO A 125 2.94 -8.49 -26.00
C PRO A 125 2.14 -7.52 -25.13
N THR A 126 0.90 -7.18 -25.53
CA THR A 126 -0.02 -6.38 -24.69
C THR A 126 -0.37 -7.09 -23.38
N LEU A 127 -0.18 -8.40 -23.33
CA LEU A 127 -0.30 -9.22 -22.12
C LEU A 127 0.51 -8.65 -20.95
N LEU A 128 1.72 -8.11 -21.20
CA LEU A 128 2.52 -7.50 -20.14
C LEU A 128 1.85 -6.25 -19.56
N THR A 129 1.21 -5.45 -20.41
CA THR A 129 0.47 -4.25 -19.98
C THR A 129 -0.77 -4.63 -19.20
N HIS A 130 -1.56 -5.58 -19.70
CA HIS A 130 -2.85 -5.91 -19.12
C HIS A 130 -2.73 -6.81 -17.87
N SER A 131 -1.61 -7.54 -17.73
CA SER A 131 -1.38 -8.42 -16.58
C SER A 131 -1.24 -7.68 -15.26
N VAL A 132 -0.93 -6.38 -15.30
CA VAL A 132 -0.77 -5.54 -14.11
C VAL A 132 -2.05 -5.49 -13.26
N ILE A 133 -3.22 -5.58 -13.89
CA ILE A 133 -4.51 -5.52 -13.21
C ILE A 133 -4.72 -6.76 -12.33
N PRO A 134 -4.69 -7.99 -12.85
CA PRO A 134 -4.85 -9.18 -12.02
C PRO A 134 -3.68 -9.39 -11.05
N LEU A 135 -2.43 -9.11 -11.46
CA LEU A 135 -1.29 -9.22 -10.54
C LEU A 135 -1.39 -8.23 -9.38
N GLY A 136 -1.66 -6.96 -9.70
CA GLY A 136 -1.76 -5.89 -8.72
C GLY A 136 -2.90 -6.13 -7.74
N ALA A 137 -4.06 -6.57 -8.23
CA ALA A 137 -5.19 -6.93 -7.39
C ALA A 137 -4.88 -8.12 -6.47
N ALA A 138 -4.23 -9.17 -6.98
CA ALA A 138 -3.81 -10.30 -6.17
C ALA A 138 -2.78 -9.90 -5.09
N LEU A 139 -1.84 -9.00 -5.43
CA LEU A 139 -0.88 -8.45 -4.48
C LEU A 139 -1.56 -7.64 -3.38
N ILE A 140 -2.56 -6.82 -3.71
CA ILE A 140 -3.32 -6.06 -2.72
C ILE A 140 -4.10 -7.00 -1.79
N VAL A 141 -4.75 -8.05 -2.33
CA VAL A 141 -5.43 -9.07 -1.52
C VAL A 141 -4.44 -9.75 -0.57
N LEU A 142 -3.26 -10.13 -1.06
CA LEU A 142 -2.22 -10.74 -0.23
C LEU A 142 -1.71 -9.77 0.85
N ALA A 143 -1.48 -8.51 0.50
CA ALA A 143 -1.05 -7.46 1.42
C ALA A 143 -2.10 -7.22 2.52
N GLU A 144 -3.38 -7.20 2.16
CA GLU A 144 -4.50 -7.05 3.09
C GLU A 144 -4.53 -8.23 4.08
N LEU A 145 -4.50 -9.47 3.57
CA LEU A 145 -4.48 -10.68 4.39
C LEU A 145 -3.28 -10.73 5.36
N LEU A 146 -2.10 -10.31 4.90
CA LEU A 146 -0.89 -10.26 5.73
C LEU A 146 -0.94 -9.14 6.77
N SER A 147 -1.65 -8.04 6.49
CA SER A 147 -1.77 -6.91 7.41
C SER A 147 -2.87 -7.10 8.45
N LEU A 148 -3.86 -7.98 8.21
CA LEU A 148 -4.99 -8.27 9.12
C LEU A 148 -4.58 -8.55 10.58
N PRO A 149 -3.59 -9.40 10.90
CA PRO A 149 -3.23 -9.69 12.28
C PRO A 149 -2.69 -8.45 13.02
N ARG A 150 -1.96 -7.59 12.29
CA ARG A 150 -1.45 -6.32 12.83
C ARG A 150 -2.60 -5.35 13.09
N ALA A 151 -3.54 -5.25 12.15
CA ALA A 151 -4.75 -4.46 12.31
C ALA A 151 -5.57 -4.85 13.53
N LEU A 152 -5.82 -6.16 13.70
CA LEU A 152 -6.58 -6.67 14.83
C LEU A 152 -5.87 -6.39 16.16
N ALA A 153 -4.53 -6.49 16.18
CA ALA A 153 -3.73 -6.13 17.34
C ALA A 153 -3.80 -4.62 17.64
N ASP A 154 -3.76 -3.76 16.62
CA ASP A 154 -3.89 -2.30 16.78
C ASP A 154 -5.30 -1.92 17.27
N LEU A 155 -6.33 -2.54 16.72
CA LEU A 155 -7.72 -2.38 17.13
C LEU A 155 -7.94 -2.82 18.59
N ALA A 156 -7.37 -3.96 18.98
CA ALA A 156 -7.46 -4.52 20.33
C ALA A 156 -6.66 -3.71 21.36
N ALA A 157 -5.50 -3.19 20.98
CA ALA A 157 -4.66 -2.33 21.83
C ALA A 157 -5.30 -0.96 22.08
N GLY A 158 -6.32 -0.58 21.30
CA GLY A 158 -6.98 0.71 21.45
C GLY A 158 -6.09 1.89 21.12
N ARG A 159 -4.97 1.67 20.39
CA ARG A 159 -4.13 2.74 19.83
C ARG A 159 -4.99 3.51 18.83
N SER A 160 -5.61 4.58 19.30
CA SER A 160 -6.38 5.49 18.45
C SER A 160 -5.41 6.27 17.58
N ALA A 161 -5.80 6.53 16.33
CA ALA A 161 -5.14 7.54 15.52
C ALA A 161 -5.04 8.87 16.30
N ASP A 162 -6.03 9.20 17.14
CA ASP A 162 -5.94 10.32 18.08
C ASP A 162 -4.75 10.24 19.04
N GLN A 163 -4.37 9.08 19.60
CA GLN A 163 -3.17 9.02 20.45
C GLN A 163 -1.89 9.16 19.64
N ALA A 164 -1.83 8.60 18.44
CA ALA A 164 -0.66 8.73 17.56
C ALA A 164 -0.53 10.16 17.01
N GLU A 165 -1.63 10.80 16.61
CA GLU A 165 -1.69 12.21 16.22
C GLU A 165 -1.40 13.11 17.41
N LEU A 166 -1.96 12.85 18.61
CA LEU A 166 -1.64 13.63 19.81
C LEU A 166 -0.19 13.43 20.27
N GLU A 167 0.38 12.25 20.09
CA GLU A 167 1.81 11.97 20.32
C GLU A 167 2.67 12.72 19.30
N GLU A 168 2.31 12.70 18.01
CA GLU A 168 3.00 13.45 16.95
C GLU A 168 2.88 14.97 17.16
N TYR A 169 1.69 15.50 17.45
CA TYR A 169 1.47 16.90 17.83
C TYR A 169 2.18 17.26 19.14
N ALA A 170 2.22 16.36 20.13
CA ALA A 170 2.94 16.60 21.38
C ALA A 170 4.46 16.52 21.18
N GLU A 171 4.96 15.70 20.26
CA GLU A 171 6.38 15.60 19.92
C GLU A 171 6.82 16.81 19.11
N GLU A 172 6.03 17.23 18.11
CA GLU A 172 6.25 18.44 17.31
C GLU A 172 6.15 19.71 18.16
N ALA A 173 5.27 19.73 19.17
CA ALA A 173 5.17 20.83 20.15
C ALA A 173 6.16 20.72 21.33
N GLY A 174 6.93 19.63 21.45
CA GLY A 174 7.85 19.39 22.58
C GLY A 174 7.17 19.17 23.95
N LEU A 175 5.90 18.77 23.97
CA LEU A 175 5.07 18.53 25.16
C LEU A 175 4.85 17.04 25.48
N SER A 176 5.49 16.12 24.77
CA SER A 176 5.29 14.66 24.92
C SER A 176 5.50 14.17 26.36
N ASP A 177 6.59 14.60 27.01
CA ASP A 177 6.90 14.25 28.41
C ASP A 177 5.84 14.77 29.41
N GLN A 178 5.21 15.91 29.13
CA GLN A 178 4.19 16.50 30.01
C GLN A 178 2.83 15.81 29.89
N LEU A 179 2.44 15.39 28.67
CA LEU A 179 1.14 14.78 28.41
C LEU A 179 1.15 13.26 28.69
N PHE A 180 2.25 12.56 28.40
CA PHE A 180 2.31 11.10 28.48
C PHE A 180 3.24 10.55 29.58
N GLY A 181 4.15 11.37 30.13
CA GLY A 181 5.08 10.95 31.19
C GLY A 181 4.41 10.57 32.52
N SER A 182 3.22 11.10 32.81
CA SER A 182 2.47 10.82 34.06
C SER A 182 1.92 9.39 34.14
N LYS A 183 1.55 8.76 33.01
CA LYS A 183 0.94 7.41 33.01
C LYS A 183 1.93 6.29 33.35
N HIS A 184 3.23 6.48 33.10
CA HIS A 184 4.24 5.46 33.42
C HIS A 184 4.59 5.39 34.92
N GLN A 185 4.33 6.43 35.70
CA GLN A 185 4.61 6.43 37.15
C GLN A 185 3.52 5.74 38.00
N ALA A 186 2.31 5.57 37.47
CA ALA A 186 1.19 4.99 38.23
C ALA A 186 1.22 3.45 38.38
N PHE A 187 2.12 2.74 37.67
CA PHE A 187 2.29 1.28 37.80
C PHE A 187 3.53 0.87 38.62
N GLN A 188 4.19 1.80 39.32
CA GLN A 188 5.19 1.40 40.31
C GLN A 188 4.45 1.09 41.62
N PRO A 189 4.37 -0.17 42.08
CA PRO A 189 3.73 -0.47 43.34
C PRO A 189 4.50 0.26 44.44
N ALA A 190 3.79 1.15 45.14
CA ALA A 190 4.26 1.78 46.36
C ALA A 190 4.55 0.69 47.39
N GLY A 191 5.81 0.25 47.50
CA GLY A 191 6.15 -0.79 48.45
C GLY A 191 7.50 -1.45 48.23
N ALA A 192 8.58 -0.75 48.56
CA ALA A 192 9.77 -1.37 49.14
C ALA A 192 10.53 -0.30 49.94
N LYS A 193 10.01 0.01 51.13
CA LYS A 193 10.82 0.59 52.21
C LYS A 193 11.70 -0.52 52.78
N SER A 194 13.01 -0.35 52.73
CA SER A 194 13.95 -0.56 53.85
C SER A 194 15.30 0.05 53.49
#